data_AF-A0A2P5LW48-F1
#
_entry.id   AF-A0A2P5LW48-F1
#
_cell.length_a   1.000
_cell.length_b   1.000
_cell.length_c   1.000
_cell.angle_alpha   90.00
_cell.angle_beta   90.00
_cell.angle_gamma   90.00
#
_symmetry.space_group_name_H-M   'P 1'
#
loop_
_entity.id
_entity.type
_entity.pdbx_description
1 polymer ?
#
loop_
_entity_poly.entity_id
_entity_poly.type
_entity_poly.pdbx_seq_one_letter_code
_entity_poly.pdbx_strand_id
1 'polypeptide(L)'
;MRGAETSFARVLALGAGYFALVFAAGFALGTFRLVLLQPYLGADASRLAELPVMVVISFLAARLVMRRAGPVERGDALAIGLVAFFLLLMAEMLLGRWLFRLPYSAILTDALTPIGFLNLLAQSLLIVFPALAAGWDRTAS
;
A
#
# COMPACT_ATOMS: atom_id res chain seq x y z
N MET A 1 13.13 18.32 24.04
CA MET A 1 13.54 16.99 23.55
C MET A 1 13.55 17.07 22.04
N ARG A 2 14.73 17.20 21.40
CA ARG A 2 14.84 17.17 19.94
C ARG A 2 14.67 15.72 19.53
N GLY A 3 13.59 15.41 18.80
CA GLY A 3 13.41 14.09 18.19
C GLY A 3 14.67 13.71 17.43
N ALA A 4 15.07 12.45 17.51
CA ALA A 4 16.10 11.94 16.62
C ALA A 4 15.56 12.12 15.20
N GLU A 5 16.04 13.13 14.47
CA GLU A 5 15.65 13.35 13.07
C GLU A 5 15.93 12.05 12.32
N THR A 6 14.87 11.37 11.89
CA THR A 6 15.01 10.17 11.09
C THR A 6 15.61 10.63 9.78
N SER A 7 16.87 10.26 9.51
CA SER A 7 17.54 10.67 8.28
C SER A 7 16.68 10.36 7.06
N PHE A 8 16.65 11.25 6.08
CA PHE A 8 15.91 11.08 4.83
C PHE A 8 16.17 9.71 4.17
N ALA A 9 17.42 9.24 4.19
CA ALA A 9 17.79 7.93 3.65
C ALA A 9 17.07 6.78 4.37
N ARG A 10 16.86 6.91 5.69
CA ARG A 10 16.15 5.93 6.50
C ARG A 10 14.65 5.96 6.23
N VAL A 11 14.06 7.14 6.02
CA VAL A 11 12.66 7.28 5.58
C VAL A 11 12.45 6.58 4.24
N LEU A 12 13.35 6.80 3.27
CA LEU A 12 13.29 6.13 1.97
C LEU A 12 13.43 4.61 2.10
N ALA A 13 14.39 4.13 2.89
CA ALA A 13 14.60 2.69 3.08
C ALA A 13 13.40 2.00 3.73
N LEU A 14 12.81 2.61 4.76
CA LEU A 14 11.61 2.09 5.42
C LEU A 14 10.39 2.15 4.50
N GLY A 15 10.23 3.23 3.73
CA GLY A 15 9.16 3.39 2.75
C GLY A 15 9.25 2.35 1.63
N ALA A 16 10.45 2.12 1.09
CA ALA A 16 10.70 1.09 0.09
C ALA A 16 10.46 -0.33 0.65
N GLY A 17 10.88 -0.60 1.89
CA GLY A 17 10.62 -1.88 2.55
C GLY A 17 9.13 -2.12 2.79
N TYR A 18 8.39 -1.08 3.20
CA TYR A 18 6.95 -1.15 3.37
C TYR A 18 6.23 -1.38 2.04
N PHE A 19 6.59 -0.61 1.00
CA PHE A 19 6.11 -0.82 -0.37
C PHE A 19 6.36 -2.26 -0.83
N ALA A 20 7.57 -2.79 -0.68
CA ALA A 20 7.92 -4.12 -1.16
C ALA A 20 7.04 -5.21 -0.53
N LEU A 21 6.74 -5.11 0.76
CA LEU A 21 5.84 -6.04 1.46
C LEU A 21 4.41 -5.97 0.92
N VAL A 22 3.85 -4.76 0.81
CA VAL A 22 2.47 -4.56 0.35
C VAL A 22 2.32 -4.95 -1.12
N PHE A 23 3.28 -4.55 -1.95
CA PHE A 23 3.30 -4.86 -3.38
C PHE A 23 3.43 -6.36 -3.62
N ALA A 24 4.34 -7.06 -2.93
CA ALA A 24 4.50 -8.50 -3.09
C ALA A 24 3.22 -9.26 -2.69
N ALA A 25 2.59 -8.85 -1.58
CA ALA A 25 1.33 -9.44 -1.15
C ALA A 25 0.19 -9.14 -2.13
N GLY A 26 0.05 -7.90 -2.59
CA GLY A 26 -0.96 -7.50 -3.57
C GLY A 26 -0.77 -8.12 -4.94
N PHE A 27 0.46 -8.31 -5.39
CA PHE A 27 0.75 -9.00 -6.64
C PHE A 27 0.37 -10.48 -6.56
N ALA A 28 0.70 -11.15 -5.46
CA ALA A 28 0.31 -12.54 -5.22
C ALA A 28 -1.21 -12.67 -5.15
N LEU A 29 -1.86 -11.84 -4.33
CA LEU A 29 -3.30 -11.85 -4.13
C LEU A 29 -4.06 -11.50 -5.42
N GLY A 30 -3.59 -10.51 -6.17
CA GLY A 30 -4.13 -10.14 -7.48
C GLY A 30 -3.99 -11.26 -8.50
N THR A 31 -2.87 -11.98 -8.51
CA THR A 31 -2.69 -13.17 -9.36
C THR A 31 -3.69 -14.27 -8.99
N PHE A 32 -3.85 -14.57 -7.70
CA PHE A 32 -4.86 -15.51 -7.21
C PHE A 32 -6.28 -15.05 -7.56
N ARG A 33 -6.57 -13.76 -7.45
CA ARG A 33 -7.87 -13.19 -7.82
C ARG A 33 -8.18 -13.43 -9.29
N LEU A 34 -7.25 -13.11 -10.19
CA LEU A 34 -7.45 -13.26 -11.63
C LEU A 34 -7.65 -14.73 -12.04
N VAL A 35 -6.86 -15.65 -11.47
CA VAL A 35 -6.90 -17.07 -11.85
C VAL A 35 -8.05 -17.83 -11.20
N LEU A 36 -8.31 -17.60 -9.91
CA LEU A 36 -9.25 -18.40 -9.13
C LEU A 36 -10.58 -17.71 -8.88
N LEU A 37 -10.64 -16.41 -8.61
CA LEU A 37 -11.89 -15.76 -8.19
C LEU A 37 -12.67 -15.18 -9.36
N GLN A 38 -11.97 -14.53 -10.30
CA GLN A 38 -12.60 -13.86 -11.43
C GLN A 38 -13.47 -14.78 -12.31
N PRO A 39 -13.13 -16.06 -12.56
CA PRO A 39 -13.99 -16.96 -13.34
C PRO A 39 -15.35 -17.24 -12.70
N TYR A 40 -15.46 -17.17 -11.37
CA TYR A 40 -16.70 -17.52 -10.65
C TYR A 40 -17.48 -16.29 -10.18
N LEU A 41 -16.78 -15.21 -9.80
CA LEU A 41 -17.38 -14.01 -9.20
C LEU A 41 -17.46 -12.82 -10.18
N GLY A 42 -16.78 -12.89 -11.32
CA GLY A 42 -16.60 -11.76 -12.22
C GLY A 42 -15.52 -10.77 -11.75
N ALA A 43 -15.21 -9.80 -12.61
CA ALA A 43 -14.09 -8.87 -12.39
C ALA A 43 -14.31 -7.95 -11.17
N ASP A 44 -15.52 -7.42 -11.02
CA ASP A 44 -15.83 -6.37 -10.04
C ASP A 44 -15.99 -6.94 -8.62
N ALA A 45 -16.78 -8.01 -8.46
CA ALA A 45 -16.99 -8.62 -7.15
C ALA A 45 -15.71 -9.25 -6.58
N SER A 46 -14.89 -9.85 -7.44
CA SER A 46 -13.59 -10.38 -7.02
C SER A 46 -12.64 -9.27 -6.53
N ARG A 47 -12.62 -8.11 -7.21
CA ARG A 47 -11.80 -6.95 -6.79
C ARG A 47 -12.31 -6.37 -5.47
N LEU A 48 -13.62 -6.28 -5.30
CA LEU A 48 -14.23 -5.80 -4.05
C LEU A 48 -13.91 -6.71 -2.86
N ALA A 49 -13.86 -8.03 -3.05
CA ALA A 49 -13.47 -8.99 -2.02
C ALA A 49 -11.98 -8.89 -1.66
N GLU A 50 -11.12 -8.53 -2.62
CA GLU A 50 -9.68 -8.38 -2.41
C GLU A 50 -9.34 -7.13 -1.59
N LEU A 51 -10.03 -6.01 -1.84
CA LEU A 51 -9.77 -4.72 -1.18
C LEU A 51 -9.70 -4.78 0.36
N PRO A 52 -10.68 -5.34 1.10
CA PRO A 52 -10.61 -5.40 2.56
C PRO A 52 -9.45 -6.27 3.05
N VAL A 53 -9.12 -7.35 2.33
CA VAL A 53 -7.97 -8.20 2.65
C VAL A 53 -6.67 -7.40 2.48
N MET A 54 -6.54 -6.64 1.40
CA MET A 54 -5.38 -5.79 1.14
C MET A 54 -5.21 -4.68 2.17
N VAL A 55 -6.31 -4.09 2.65
CA VAL A 55 -6.30 -3.10 3.72
C VAL A 55 -5.71 -3.70 5.01
N VAL A 56 -6.15 -4.89 5.39
CA VAL A 56 -5.63 -5.59 6.58
C VAL A 56 -4.14 -5.92 6.42
N ILE A 57 -3.75 -6.48 5.27
CA ILE A 57 -2.35 -6.81 4.97
C ILE A 57 -1.47 -5.56 5.04
N SER A 58 -1.94 -4.45 4.45
CA SER A 58 -1.19 -3.18 4.45
C SER A 58 -0.98 -2.66 5.87
N PHE A 59 -1.99 -2.71 6.73
CA PHE A 59 -1.84 -2.33 8.12
C PHE A 59 -0.85 -3.24 8.89
N LEU A 60 -0.93 -4.57 8.69
CA LEU A 60 0.01 -5.52 9.31
C LEU A 60 1.45 -5.30 8.83
N ALA A 61 1.64 -5.03 7.54
CA ALA A 61 2.95 -4.69 6.98
C ALA A 61 3.49 -3.38 7.57
N ALA A 62 2.65 -2.34 7.69
CA ALA A 62 3.03 -1.09 8.34
C ALA A 62 3.47 -1.32 9.79
N ARG A 63 2.70 -2.12 10.56
CA ARG A 63 3.04 -2.46 11.93
C ARG A 63 4.35 -3.23 12.04
N LEU A 64 4.60 -4.18 11.15
CA LEU A 64 5.85 -4.93 11.10
C LEU A 64 7.05 -4.02 10.85
N VAL A 65 6.92 -3.09 9.89
CA VAL A 65 8.00 -2.13 9.56
C VAL A 65 8.23 -1.16 10.71
N MET A 66 7.17 -0.58 11.29
CA MET A 66 7.29 0.35 12.42
C MET A 66 7.89 -0.30 13.67
N ARG A 67 7.49 -1.55 14.00
CA ARG A 67 8.11 -2.31 15.09
C ARG A 67 9.61 -2.52 14.90
N ARG A 68 10.04 -2.81 13.67
CA ARG A 68 11.47 -3.02 13.37
C ARG A 68 12.25 -1.71 13.30
N ALA A 69 11.60 -0.62 12.91
CA ALA A 69 12.20 0.71 12.88
C ALA A 69 12.45 1.28 14.29
N GLY A 70 11.68 0.86 15.30
CA GLY A 70 11.74 1.44 16.63
C GLY A 70 11.00 2.78 16.69
N PRO A 71 11.32 3.67 17.66
CA PRO A 71 10.66 4.96 17.79
C PRO A 71 10.88 5.83 16.54
N VAL A 72 9.78 6.19 15.89
CA VAL A 72 9.74 7.10 14.73
C VAL A 72 8.70 8.18 15.03
N GLU A 73 9.02 9.42 14.68
CA GLU A 73 8.08 10.53 14.85
C GLU A 73 6.87 10.39 13.92
N ARG A 74 5.75 11.02 14.28
CA ARG A 74 4.52 10.95 13.45
C ARG A 74 4.74 11.50 12.04
N GLY A 75 5.51 12.59 11.90
CA GLY A 75 5.84 13.18 10.60
C GLY A 75 6.62 12.23 9.71
N ASP A 76 7.68 11.61 10.25
CA ASP A 76 8.50 10.63 9.54
C ASP A 76 7.70 9.37 9.17
N ALA A 77 6.80 8.91 10.05
CA ALA A 77 5.92 7.77 9.75
C ALA A 77 4.98 8.08 8.57
N LEU A 78 4.39 9.28 8.50
CA LEU A 78 3.60 9.72 7.35
C LEU A 78 4.46 9.81 6.09
N ALA A 79 5.69 10.31 6.18
CA ALA A 79 6.61 10.38 5.05
C ALA A 79 6.99 8.97 4.51
N ILE A 80 7.21 8.00 5.40
CA ILE A 80 7.41 6.59 5.04
C ILE A 80 6.21 6.04 4.27
N GLY A 81 4.99 6.31 4.76
CA GLY A 81 3.75 5.93 4.08
C GLY A 81 3.58 6.59 2.72
N LEU A 82 3.94 7.89 2.61
CA LEU A 82 3.89 8.65 1.37
C LEU A 82 4.86 8.10 0.32
N VAL A 83 6.09 7.76 0.71
CA VAL A 83 7.06 7.08 -0.17
C VAL A 83 6.48 5.77 -0.67
N ALA A 84 5.92 4.95 0.23
CA ALA A 84 5.35 3.67 -0.16
C ALA A 84 4.16 3.81 -1.12
N PHE A 85 3.29 4.78 -0.88
CA PHE A 85 2.16 5.10 -1.74
C PHE A 85 2.59 5.49 -3.15
N PHE A 86 3.57 6.40 -3.30
CA PHE A 86 4.07 6.80 -4.61
C PHE A 86 4.77 5.65 -5.35
N LEU A 87 5.58 4.85 -4.63
CA LEU A 87 6.19 3.66 -5.22
C LEU A 87 5.13 2.67 -5.71
N LEU A 88 4.04 2.49 -4.95
CA LEU A 88 2.94 1.61 -5.35
C LEU A 88 2.22 2.12 -6.60
N LEU A 89 1.90 3.42 -6.68
CA LEU A 89 1.30 4.02 -7.88
C LEU A 89 2.21 3.85 -9.10
N MET A 90 3.51 4.10 -8.96
CA MET A 90 4.47 3.92 -10.05
C MET A 90 4.54 2.45 -10.49
N ALA A 91 4.53 1.51 -9.54
CA ALA A 91 4.53 0.09 -9.82
C ALA A 91 3.23 -0.37 -10.53
N GLU A 92 2.07 0.13 -10.09
CA GLU A 92 0.78 -0.15 -10.72
C GLU A 92 0.75 0.35 -12.18
N MET A 93 1.20 1.59 -12.42
CA MET A 93 1.28 2.15 -13.77
C MET A 93 2.26 1.36 -14.66
N LEU A 94 3.44 1.01 -14.13
CA LEU A 94 4.46 0.30 -14.88
C LEU A 94 4.03 -1.13 -15.21
N LEU A 95 3.51 -1.87 -14.23
CA LEU A 95 2.99 -3.23 -14.45
C LEU A 95 1.74 -3.23 -15.34
N GLY A 96 0.82 -2.29 -15.15
CA GLY A 96 -0.35 -2.13 -16.02
C GLY A 96 0.05 -1.99 -17.49
N ARG A 97 1.10 -1.19 -17.75
CA ARG A 97 1.64 -0.99 -19.10
C ARG A 97 2.41 -2.19 -19.63
N TRP A 98 3.25 -2.83 -18.81
CA TRP A 98 4.14 -3.90 -19.23
C TRP A 98 3.46 -5.26 -19.32
N LEU A 99 2.75 -5.65 -18.26
CA LEU A 99 2.13 -6.97 -18.13
C LEU A 99 0.81 -7.04 -18.89
N PHE A 100 -0.03 -6.02 -18.76
CA PHE A 100 -1.38 -5.99 -19.34
C PHE A 100 -1.49 -5.15 -20.62
N ARG A 101 -0.39 -4.53 -21.06
CA ARG A 101 -0.32 -3.67 -22.26
C ARG A 101 -1.35 -2.55 -22.30
N LEU A 102 -1.81 -2.08 -21.13
CA LEU A 102 -2.81 -1.02 -21.01
C LEU A 102 -2.20 0.36 -21.33
N PRO A 103 -2.91 1.24 -22.06
CA PRO A 103 -2.49 2.63 -22.19
C PRO A 103 -2.70 3.38 -20.87
N TYR A 104 -1.90 4.43 -20.62
CA TYR A 104 -2.03 5.24 -19.39
C TYR A 104 -3.43 5.86 -19.21
N SER A 105 -4.10 6.19 -20.32
CA SER A 105 -5.49 6.68 -20.30
C SER A 105 -6.48 5.65 -19.79
N ALA A 106 -6.26 4.35 -20.03
CA ALA A 106 -7.11 3.29 -19.49
C ALA A 106 -6.97 3.19 -17.96
N ILE A 107 -5.76 3.39 -17.44
CA ILE A 107 -5.50 3.39 -15.98
C ILE A 107 -6.20 4.59 -15.32
N LEU A 108 -6.08 5.78 -15.95
CA LEU A 108 -6.73 6.99 -15.47
C LEU A 108 -8.25 6.91 -15.54
N THR A 109 -8.82 6.24 -16.55
CA THR A 109 -10.27 6.06 -16.67
C THR A 109 -10.80 5.01 -15.69
N ASP A 110 -10.06 3.92 -15.44
CA ASP A 110 -10.39 2.95 -14.37
C ASP A 110 -10.44 3.64 -13.01
N ALA A 111 -9.47 4.51 -12.72
CA ALA A 111 -9.41 5.29 -11.47
C ALA A 111 -10.66 6.17 -11.22
N LEU A 112 -11.37 6.57 -12.27
CA LEU A 112 -12.61 7.36 -12.17
C LEU A 112 -13.86 6.49 -12.03
N THR A 113 -13.76 5.17 -12.18
CA THR A 113 -14.87 4.25 -11.89
C THR A 113 -15.07 4.15 -10.37
N PRO A 114 -16.26 3.76 -9.88
CA PRO A 114 -16.49 3.59 -8.45
C PRO A 114 -15.49 2.62 -7.81
N ILE A 115 -15.19 1.50 -8.47
CA ILE A 115 -14.29 0.47 -7.94
C ILE A 115 -12.83 0.91 -8.00
N GLY A 116 -12.41 1.55 -9.10
CA GLY A 116 -11.05 2.11 -9.20
C GLY A 116 -10.82 3.24 -8.20
N PHE A 117 -11.83 4.07 -7.94
CA PHE A 117 -11.77 5.08 -6.89
C PHE A 117 -11.64 4.46 -5.49
N LEU A 118 -12.40 3.39 -5.20
CA LEU A 118 -12.24 2.62 -3.96
C LEU A 118 -10.81 2.05 -3.82
N ASN A 119 -10.22 1.56 -4.92
CA ASN A 119 -8.83 1.10 -4.92
C ASN A 119 -7.87 2.25 -4.57
N LEU A 120 -8.05 3.44 -5.16
CA LEU A 120 -7.24 4.61 -4.81
C LEU A 120 -7.41 5.05 -3.36
N LEU A 121 -8.64 5.02 -2.84
CA LEU A 121 -8.90 5.29 -1.43
C LEU A 121 -8.16 4.30 -0.53
N ALA A 122 -8.25 3.00 -0.84
CA ALA A 122 -7.54 1.96 -0.10
C ALA A 122 -6.03 2.16 -0.17
N GLN A 123 -5.48 2.53 -1.33
CA GLN A 123 -4.06 2.85 -1.48
C GLN A 123 -3.64 4.07 -0.67
N SER A 124 -4.48 5.11 -0.61
CA SER A 124 -4.18 6.31 0.18
C SER A 124 -4.02 6.00 1.69
N LEU A 125 -4.62 4.90 2.17
CA LEU A 125 -4.44 4.44 3.55
C LEU A 125 -2.99 4.04 3.87
N LEU A 126 -2.17 3.69 2.87
CA LEU A 126 -0.74 3.43 3.07
C LEU A 126 -0.03 4.66 3.68
N ILE A 127 -0.52 5.86 3.44
CA ILE A 127 0.04 7.10 3.99
C ILE A 127 -0.15 7.13 5.51
N VAL A 128 -1.33 6.74 6.02
CA VAL A 128 -1.69 6.89 7.43
C VAL A 128 -1.35 5.66 8.29
N PHE A 129 -1.30 4.46 7.71
CA PHE A 129 -1.05 3.24 8.47
C PHE A 129 0.25 3.22 9.27
N PRO A 130 1.41 3.69 8.77
CA PRO A 130 2.62 3.75 9.57
C PRO A 130 2.48 4.65 10.80
N ALA A 131 1.81 5.80 10.66
CA ALA A 131 1.59 6.72 11.78
C ALA A 131 0.63 6.13 12.83
N LEU A 132 -0.42 5.43 12.38
CA LEU A 132 -1.33 4.70 13.27
C LEU A 132 -0.62 3.56 14.00
N ALA A 133 0.17 2.76 13.28
CA ALA A 133 0.92 1.65 13.84
C ALA A 133 1.97 2.11 14.87
N ALA A 134 2.70 3.20 14.58
CA ALA A 134 3.66 3.78 15.51
C ALA A 134 3.01 4.40 16.77
N GLY A 135 1.71 4.72 16.72
CA GLY A 135 0.93 5.14 17.88
C GLY A 135 0.46 3.97 18.74
N TRP A 136 0.07 2.87 18.11
CA TRP A 136 -0.54 1.70 18.78
C TRP A 136 0.42 1.00 19.74
N ASP A 137 1.69 0.85 19.36
CA ASP A 137 2.67 0.15 20.20
C ASP A 137 3.11 1.01 21.41
N ARG A 138 2.92 2.34 21.36
CA ARG A 138 3.20 3.25 22.50
C ARG A 138 2.16 3.17 23.62
N THR A 139 0.91 2.81 23.30
CA THR A 139 -0.17 2.68 24.29
C THR A 139 -0.24 1.29 24.91
N ALA A 140 0.43 0.31 24.32
CA ALA A 140 0.48 -1.07 24.80
C ALA A 140 1.72 -1.37 25.68
N SER A 141 2.53 -0.35 25.97
CA SER A 141 3.72 -0.38 26.84
C SER A 141 3.45 0.40 28.12
#